data_AF-A0A401FMW2-F1
#
_entry.id   AF-A0A401FMW2-F1
#
_cell.length_a   1.000
_cell.length_b   1.000
_cell.length_c   1.000
_cell.angle_alpha   90.00
_cell.angle_beta   90.00
_cell.angle_gamma   90.00
#
_symmetry.space_group_name_H-M   'P 1'
#
loop_
_entity.id
_entity.type
_entity.pdbx_description
1 polymer ?
#
loop_
_entity_poly.entity_id
_entity_poly.type
_entity_poly.pdbx_seq_one_letter_code
_entity_poly.pdbx_strand_id
1 'polypeptide(L)'
;MYINQPSVIIGKNQNVWAEVNVDYIRQHDIQLVRRTSGGGAVYHDMGNLIFENILVDDDTEFGNYAYFAKSVLAALQKLGIDVKMKENSSDLIFRDKKFSGMTMFKNGTSLAAADDYV
;
A
#
# COMPACT_ATOMS: atom_id res chain seq x y z
N MET A 1 -9.22 7.63 -3.01
CA MET A 1 -7.89 7.91 -3.57
C MET A 1 -7.34 9.17 -2.92
N TYR A 2 -6.07 9.20 -2.59
CA TYR A 2 -5.39 10.35 -2.00
C TYR A 2 -3.89 10.35 -2.34
N ILE A 3 -3.24 11.49 -2.13
CA ILE A 3 -1.79 11.68 -2.23
C ILE A 3 -1.35 12.31 -0.92
N ASN A 4 -0.26 11.80 -0.34
CA ASN A 4 0.32 12.37 0.88
C ASN A 4 1.50 13.28 0.52
N GLN A 5 1.72 14.31 1.33
CA GLN A 5 3.03 14.95 1.42
C GLN A 5 4.10 13.94 1.89
N PRO A 6 5.41 14.23 1.76
CA PRO A 6 6.50 13.34 2.20
C PRO A 6 6.25 12.71 3.57
N SER A 7 6.05 11.39 3.58
CA SER A 7 5.63 10.65 4.78
C SER A 7 6.17 9.23 4.78
N VAL A 8 6.58 8.73 5.94
CA VAL A 8 6.79 7.31 6.21
C VAL A 8 5.54 6.76 6.89
N ILE A 9 4.91 5.76 6.26
CA ILE A 9 3.74 5.07 6.80
C ILE A 9 4.18 3.71 7.35
N ILE A 10 4.18 3.57 8.67
CA ILE A 10 4.60 2.34 9.35
C ILE A 10 3.41 1.40 9.62
N GLY A 11 3.62 0.09 9.41
CA GLY A 11 2.63 -0.94 9.69
C GLY A 11 2.31 -1.06 11.19
N LYS A 12 1.07 -1.48 11.51
CA LYS A 12 0.51 -1.50 12.87
C LYS A 12 1.48 -2.04 13.93
N ASN A 13 2.16 -3.15 13.63
CA ASN A 13 2.98 -3.89 14.60
C ASN A 13 4.49 -3.67 14.45
N GLN A 14 4.94 -2.78 13.55
CA GLN A 14 6.37 -2.57 13.33
C GLN A 14 6.99 -1.61 14.35
N ASN A 15 8.27 -1.84 14.64
CA ASN A 15 9.09 -0.98 15.49
C ASN A 15 9.68 0.17 14.66
N VAL A 16 9.33 1.42 15.00
CA VAL A 16 9.80 2.63 14.29
C VAL A 16 11.32 2.68 14.19
N TRP A 17 12.02 2.34 15.28
CA TRP A 17 13.49 2.46 15.35
C TRP A 17 14.21 1.46 14.45
N ALA A 18 13.55 0.36 14.08
CA ALA A 18 14.12 -0.65 13.18
C ALA A 18 13.85 -0.37 11.70
N GLU A 19 12.77 0.38 11.41
CA GLU A 19 12.28 0.58 10.04
C GLU A 19 12.64 1.95 9.47
N VAL A 20 12.91 2.94 10.34
CA VAL A 20 12.98 4.34 9.93
C VAL A 20 14.24 5.02 10.42
N ASN A 21 14.92 5.72 9.52
CA ASN A 21 15.96 6.67 9.90
C ASN A 21 15.30 7.93 10.48
N VAL A 22 15.11 7.93 11.81
CA VAL A 22 14.37 8.99 12.53
C VAL A 22 15.05 10.36 12.42
N ASP A 23 16.38 10.39 12.36
CA ASP A 23 17.11 11.66 12.23
C ASP A 23 16.93 12.25 10.84
N TYR A 24 16.95 11.43 9.80
CA TYR A 24 16.70 11.88 8.42
C TYR A 24 15.29 12.44 8.27
N ILE A 25 14.25 11.72 8.70
CA ILE A 25 12.87 12.21 8.53
C ILE A 25 12.64 13.52 9.29
N ARG A 26 13.27 13.69 10.46
CA ARG A 26 13.17 14.93 11.26
C ARG A 26 13.87 16.10 10.56
N GLN A 27 15.06 15.88 10.00
CA GLN A 27 15.81 16.92 9.30
C GLN A 27 15.13 17.38 8.00
N HIS A 28 14.34 16.50 7.38
CA HIS A 28 13.69 16.74 6.09
C HIS A 28 12.17 17.01 6.20
N ASP A 29 11.64 17.21 7.41
CA ASP A 29 10.20 17.45 7.67
C ASP A 29 9.26 16.36 7.07
N ILE A 30 9.76 15.12 7.05
CA ILE A 30 9.02 13.95 6.57
C ILE A 30 8.15 13.43 7.72
N GLN A 31 6.86 13.30 7.47
CA GLN A 31 5.91 12.87 8.49
C GLN A 31 6.09 11.39 8.84
N LEU A 32 5.83 11.02 10.09
CA LEU A 32 5.80 9.62 10.53
C LEU A 32 4.40 9.26 11.02
N VAL A 33 3.74 8.32 10.34
CA VAL A 33 2.36 7.94 10.63
C VAL A 33 2.24 6.42 10.76
N ARG A 34 1.55 5.94 11.79
CA ARG A 34 1.21 4.53 11.96
C ARG A 34 -0.18 4.24 11.41
N ARG A 35 -0.30 3.30 10.50
CA ARG A 35 -1.60 2.86 9.95
C ARG A 35 -2.24 1.75 10.80
N THR A 36 -3.54 1.54 10.59
CA THR A 36 -4.34 0.51 11.28
C THR A 36 -4.07 -0.91 10.78
N SER A 37 -3.64 -1.06 9.52
CA SER A 37 -3.33 -2.35 8.90
C SER A 37 -1.91 -2.84 9.18
N GLY A 38 -1.71 -4.15 8.99
CA GLY A 38 -0.39 -4.78 9.10
C GLY A 38 0.50 -4.51 7.88
N GLY A 39 1.56 -5.30 7.72
CA GLY A 39 2.53 -5.16 6.62
C GLY A 39 3.74 -4.29 6.98
N GLY A 40 4.53 -3.94 5.95
CA GLY A 40 5.81 -3.23 6.09
C GLY A 40 5.69 -1.70 6.12
N ALA A 41 6.83 -1.01 6.24
CA ALA A 41 6.91 0.43 6.16
C ALA A 41 7.03 0.86 4.70
N VAL A 42 6.35 1.94 4.31
CA VAL A 42 6.40 2.52 2.96
C VAL A 42 6.64 4.01 3.05
N TYR A 43 7.25 4.58 2.01
CA TYR A 43 7.45 6.01 1.88
C TYR A 43 6.51 6.55 0.81
N HIS A 44 5.77 7.60 1.15
CA HIS A 44 4.89 8.32 0.23
C HIS A 44 5.42 9.72 -0.04
N ASP A 45 5.19 10.21 -1.24
CA ASP A 45 5.37 11.60 -1.63
C ASP A 45 4.30 12.02 -2.66
N MET A 46 4.51 13.18 -3.29
CA MET A 46 3.57 13.74 -4.26
C MET A 46 3.49 12.96 -5.59
N GLY A 47 4.44 12.06 -5.86
CA GLY A 47 4.41 11.13 -6.98
C GLY A 47 3.68 9.82 -6.67
N ASN A 48 3.44 9.54 -5.38
CA ASN A 48 2.78 8.32 -4.95
C ASN A 48 1.25 8.49 -4.93
N LEU A 49 0.54 7.64 -5.66
CA LEU A 49 -0.93 7.60 -5.65
C LEU A 49 -1.43 6.47 -4.74
N ILE A 50 -2.35 6.75 -3.83
CA ILE A 50 -2.91 5.75 -2.93
C ILE A 50 -4.38 5.50 -3.25
N PHE A 51 -4.74 4.24 -3.43
CA PHE A 51 -6.13 3.79 -3.55
C PHE A 51 -6.55 2.98 -2.33
N GLU A 52 -7.80 3.19 -1.91
CA GLU A 52 -8.39 2.49 -0.78
C GLU A 52 -9.74 1.93 -1.24
N ASN A 53 -9.91 0.62 -1.13
CA ASN A 53 -11.19 -0.06 -1.33
C ASN A 53 -11.80 -0.33 0.04
N ILE A 54 -12.94 0.27 0.33
CA ILE A 54 -13.66 0.10 1.59
C ILE A 54 -14.94 -0.68 1.29
N LEU A 55 -15.06 -1.86 1.87
CA LEU A 55 -16.24 -2.72 1.76
C LEU A 55 -16.93 -2.78 3.12
N VAL A 56 -18.22 -2.47 3.11
CA VAL A 56 -19.06 -2.45 4.30
C VAL A 56 -19.91 -3.71 4.31
N ASP A 57 -19.92 -4.39 5.46
CA ASP A 57 -20.64 -5.65 5.66
C ASP A 57 -20.26 -6.77 4.66
N ASP A 58 -19.04 -6.71 4.11
CA ASP A 58 -18.45 -7.72 3.26
C ASP A 58 -16.95 -7.84 3.55
N ASP A 59 -16.54 -8.97 4.15
CA ASP A 59 -15.14 -9.33 4.39
C ASP A 59 -14.71 -10.58 3.61
N THR A 60 -15.48 -10.99 2.60
CA THR A 60 -15.29 -12.25 1.85
C THR A 60 -13.91 -12.33 1.19
N GLU A 61 -13.38 -11.21 0.73
CA GLU A 61 -12.09 -11.10 0.05
C GLU A 61 -10.94 -10.69 0.99
N PHE A 62 -11.13 -10.75 2.31
CA PHE A 62 -10.07 -10.41 3.25
C PHE A 62 -8.85 -11.32 3.10
N GLY A 63 -7.70 -10.73 2.79
CA GLY A 63 -6.45 -11.44 2.50
C GLY A 63 -6.25 -11.81 1.03
N ASN A 64 -7.26 -11.60 0.16
CA ASN A 64 -7.15 -11.85 -1.27
C ASN A 64 -6.64 -10.59 -2.01
N TYR A 65 -5.34 -10.33 -1.97
CA TYR A 65 -4.75 -9.18 -2.65
C TYR A 65 -4.99 -9.21 -4.18
N ALA A 66 -5.05 -10.38 -4.79
CA ALA A 66 -5.27 -10.52 -6.23
C ALA A 66 -6.64 -9.98 -6.67
N TYR A 67 -7.66 -10.15 -5.83
CA TYR A 67 -8.99 -9.59 -6.07
C TYR A 67 -8.94 -8.07 -6.24
N PHE A 68 -8.29 -7.37 -5.30
CA PHE A 68 -8.20 -5.91 -5.32
C PHE A 68 -7.22 -5.38 -6.38
N ALA A 69 -6.15 -6.12 -6.66
CA ALA A 69 -5.19 -5.77 -7.71
C ALA A 69 -5.79 -5.81 -9.12
N LYS A 70 -6.81 -6.67 -9.35
CA LYS A 70 -7.38 -6.95 -10.67
C LYS A 70 -7.76 -5.69 -11.45
N SER A 71 -8.43 -4.75 -10.80
CA SER A 71 -8.92 -3.52 -11.47
C SER A 71 -7.78 -2.64 -11.94
N VAL A 72 -6.73 -2.47 -11.13
CA VAL A 72 -5.59 -1.62 -11.47
C VAL A 72 -4.67 -2.30 -12.49
N LEU A 73 -4.40 -3.59 -12.34
CA LEU A 73 -3.66 -4.36 -13.35
C LEU A 73 -4.33 -4.28 -14.72
N ALA A 74 -5.66 -4.47 -14.79
CA ALA A 74 -6.40 -4.38 -16.04
C ALA A 74 -6.34 -2.97 -16.66
N ALA A 75 -6.38 -1.91 -15.84
CA ALA A 75 -6.26 -0.54 -16.32
C ALA A 75 -4.87 -0.26 -16.89
N LEU A 76 -3.81 -0.65 -16.18
CA LEU A 76 -2.42 -0.47 -16.63
C LEU A 76 -2.11 -1.30 -17.90
N GLN A 77 -2.61 -2.53 -17.97
CA GLN A 77 -2.46 -3.37 -19.17
C GLN A 77 -3.18 -2.79 -20.39
N LYS A 78 -4.35 -2.15 -20.21
CA LYS A 78 -5.03 -1.41 -21.30
C LYS A 78 -4.21 -0.23 -21.82
N LEU A 79 -3.33 0.34 -20.99
CA LEU A 79 -2.38 1.38 -21.38
C LEU A 79 -1.10 0.82 -22.02
N GLY A 80 -1.02 -0.50 -22.21
CA GLY A 80 0.16 -1.17 -22.77
C GLY A 80 1.31 -1.34 -21.78
N ILE A 81 1.05 -1.21 -20.47
CA ILE A 81 2.05 -1.38 -19.43
C ILE A 81 2.02 -2.83 -18.94
N ASP A 82 3.12 -3.54 -19.14
CA ASP A 82 3.28 -4.94 -18.73
C ASP A 82 3.53 -5.07 -17.22
N VAL A 83 2.45 -5.12 -16.46
CA VAL A 83 2.44 -5.27 -15.00
C VAL A 83 1.87 -6.62 -14.57
N LYS A 84 2.40 -7.14 -13.47
CA LYS A 84 1.95 -8.40 -12.86
C LYS A 84 1.98 -8.32 -11.34
N MET A 85 1.17 -9.15 -10.70
CA MET A 85 1.29 -9.39 -9.26
C MET A 85 2.42 -10.38 -8.99
N LYS A 86 3.20 -10.15 -7.92
CA LYS A 86 4.19 -11.11 -7.45
C LYS A 86 3.48 -12.31 -6.80
N GLU A 87 3.96 -13.52 -7.09
CA GLU A 87 3.38 -14.74 -6.52
C GLU A 87 3.45 -14.75 -4.99
N ASN A 88 2.35 -15.14 -4.34
CA ASN A 88 2.21 -15.21 -2.88
C ASN A 88 2.64 -13.93 -2.13
N SER A 89 2.36 -12.78 -2.72
CA SER A 89 2.79 -11.47 -2.22
C SER A 89 1.67 -10.44 -2.34
N SER A 90 1.78 -9.32 -1.63
CA SER A 90 0.93 -8.15 -1.80
C SER A 90 1.54 -7.10 -2.75
N ASP A 91 2.63 -7.44 -3.44
CA ASP A 91 3.38 -6.53 -4.30
C ASP A 91 2.94 -6.64 -5.77
N LEU A 92 2.83 -5.49 -6.44
CA LEU A 92 2.76 -5.41 -7.89
C LEU A 92 4.12 -5.05 -8.49
N ILE A 93 4.43 -5.65 -9.63
CA ILE A 93 5.73 -5.65 -10.28
C ILE A 93 5.63 -5.12 -11.71
N PHE A 94 6.54 -4.22 -12.05
CA PHE A 94 6.80 -3.74 -13.41
C PHE A 94 8.30 -3.91 -13.70
N ARG A 95 8.66 -4.62 -14.77
CA ARG A 95 10.07 -4.90 -15.14
C ARG A 95 10.91 -5.43 -13.96
N ASP A 96 10.35 -6.41 -13.25
CA ASP A 96 10.93 -7.07 -12.07
C ASP A 96 11.22 -6.16 -10.87
N LYS A 97 10.70 -4.93 -10.88
CA LYS A 97 10.76 -3.98 -9.77
C LYS A 97 9.38 -3.81 -9.16
N LYS A 98 9.33 -3.76 -7.82
CA LYS A 98 8.12 -3.40 -7.09
C LYS A 98 7.76 -1.95 -7.40
N PHE A 99 6.50 -1.72 -7.74
CA PHE A 99 5.93 -0.37 -7.91
C PHE A 99 4.69 -0.15 -7.02
N SER A 100 4.19 -1.21 -6.37
CA SER A 100 3.04 -1.11 -5.48
C SER A 100 3.08 -2.16 -4.37
N GLY A 101 2.54 -1.82 -3.20
CA GLY A 101 2.46 -2.64 -2.01
C GLY A 101 1.12 -2.54 -1.30
N MET A 102 0.38 -3.64 -1.28
CA MET A 102 -0.96 -3.66 -0.69
C MET A 102 -0.95 -4.06 0.79
N THR A 103 -1.97 -3.59 1.50
CA THR A 103 -2.28 -4.00 2.86
C THR A 103 -3.79 -3.99 3.11
N MET A 104 -4.25 -4.76 4.10
CA MET A 104 -5.65 -4.79 4.49
C MET A 104 -5.81 -4.72 6.00
N PHE A 105 -6.92 -4.16 6.45
CA PHE A 105 -7.44 -4.40 7.78
C PHE A 105 -8.94 -4.66 7.73
N LYS A 106 -9.45 -5.32 8.76
CA LYS A 106 -10.87 -5.55 8.95
C LYS A 106 -11.34 -5.05 10.30
N ASN A 107 -12.61 -4.65 10.36
CA ASN A 107 -13.31 -4.29 11.58
C ASN A 107 -14.73 -4.87 11.52
N GLY A 108 -15.03 -5.85 12.39
CA GLY A 108 -16.24 -6.65 12.25
C GLY A 108 -16.27 -7.38 10.90
N THR A 109 -17.36 -7.21 10.18
CA THR A 109 -17.64 -7.72 8.82
C THR A 109 -17.24 -6.75 7.71
N SER A 110 -16.64 -5.60 8.04
CA SER A 110 -16.19 -4.63 7.05
C SER A 110 -14.66 -4.70 6.87
N LEU A 111 -14.18 -4.44 5.65
CA LEU A 111 -12.75 -4.39 5.37
C LEU A 111 -12.35 -3.11 4.62
N ALA A 112 -11.06 -2.80 4.72
CA ALA A 112 -10.41 -1.77 3.95
C ALA A 112 -9.10 -2.33 3.39
N ALA A 113 -8.93 -2.25 2.07
CA ALA A 113 -7.78 -2.71 1.31
C ALA A 113 -7.11 -1.51 0.61
N ALA A 114 -5.89 -1.19 1.04
CA ALA A 114 -5.09 -0.09 0.54
C ALA A 114 -4.01 -0.58 -0.42
N ASP A 115 -3.69 0.23 -1.42
CA ASP A 115 -2.58 0.03 -2.34
C ASP A 115 -1.91 1.37 -2.68
N ASP A 116 -0.58 1.40 -2.62
CA ASP A 116 0.26 2.55 -2.98
C ASP A 116 0.91 2.32 -4.35
N TYR A 117 0.96 3.32 -5.24
CA TYR A 117 1.55 3.20 -6.57
C TYR A 117 2.62 4.28 -6.79
N VAL A 118 3.82 3.85 -7.25
CA VAL A 118 5.00 4.68 -7.50
C VAL A 118 5.48 4.56 -8.96
#